data_AF-A0A661BNH9-F1
#
_entry.id   AF-A0A661BNH9-F1
#
_cell.length_a   1.000
_cell.length_b   1.000
_cell.length_c   1.000
_cell.angle_alpha   90.00
_cell.angle_beta   90.00
_cell.angle_gamma   90.00
#
_symmetry.space_group_name_H-M   'P 1'
#
loop_
_entity.id
_entity.type
_entity.pdbx_description
1 polymer ?
#
loop_
_entity_poly.entity_id
_entity_poly.type
_entity_poly.pdbx_seq_one_letter_code
_entity_poly.pdbx_strand_id
1 'polypeptide(L)'
;MDYKLMLVVFATVFVAELGDKTQLATMLFAADKEVSKLTVFLGASGALVLSSALGVVAGALLSEYMSPRFLSVIAGLGFLAIGMWTLGKA
;
A
#
# COMPACT_ATOMS: atom_id res chain seq x y z
N MET A 1 11.26 -5.98 -21.04
CA MET A 1 10.75 -5.95 -19.65
C MET A 1 11.95 -5.93 -18.74
N ASP A 2 12.13 -4.87 -17.96
CA ASP A 2 13.27 -4.77 -17.04
C ASP A 2 12.98 -5.64 -15.80
N TYR A 3 13.31 -6.93 -15.88
CA TYR A 3 13.05 -7.91 -14.81
C TYR A 3 13.70 -7.53 -13.48
N LYS A 4 14.79 -6.74 -13.53
CA LYS A 4 15.44 -6.21 -12.32
C LYS A 4 14.51 -5.21 -11.62
N LEU A 5 13.90 -4.31 -12.38
CA LEU A 5 12.96 -3.33 -11.83
C LEU A 5 11.74 -4.02 -11.20
N MET A 6 11.20 -5.04 -11.88
CA MET A 6 10.09 -5.84 -11.35
C MET A 6 10.42 -6.49 -10.00
N LEU A 7 11.59 -7.13 -9.90
CA LEU A 7 12.04 -7.77 -8.66
C LEU A 7 12.29 -6.77 -7.54
N VAL A 8 12.88 -5.62 -7.84
CA VAL A 8 13.11 -4.55 -6.85
C VAL A 8 11.78 -4.03 -6.31
N VAL A 9 10.85 -3.67 -7.20
CA VAL A 9 9.53 -3.17 -6.77
C VAL A 9 8.79 -4.23 -5.98
N PHE A 10 8.77 -5.48 -6.45
CA PHE A 10 8.14 -6.60 -5.73
C PHE A 10 8.72 -6.77 -4.33
N ALA A 11 10.05 -6.87 -4.20
CA ALA A 11 10.71 -7.08 -2.93
C ALA A 11 10.48 -5.90 -1.97
N THR A 12 10.59 -4.66 -2.45
CA THR A 12 10.36 -3.46 -1.63
C THR A 12 8.92 -3.40 -1.13
N VAL A 13 7.93 -3.59 -2.01
CA VAL A 13 6.51 -3.56 -1.61
C VAL A 13 6.19 -4.75 -0.70
N PHE A 14 6.67 -5.95 -1.02
CA PHE A 14 6.46 -7.13 -0.20
C PHE A 14 6.96 -6.95 1.23
N VAL A 15 8.17 -6.40 1.40
CA VAL A 15 8.74 -6.11 2.72
C VAL A 15 7.99 -4.98 3.41
N ALA A 16 7.60 -3.92 2.68
CA ALA A 16 6.89 -2.78 3.24
C ALA A 16 5.48 -3.13 3.77
N GLU A 17 4.80 -4.07 3.10
CA GLU A 17 3.44 -4.50 3.46
C GLU A 17 3.43 -5.65 4.48
N LEU A 18 4.59 -6.25 4.80
CA LEU A 18 4.65 -7.44 5.63
C LEU A 18 4.19 -7.16 7.07
N GLY A 19 3.14 -7.85 7.51
CA GLY A 19 2.63 -7.75 8.88
C GLY A 19 1.74 -6.52 9.13
N ASP A 20 1.22 -5.89 8.08
CA ASP A 20 0.22 -4.83 8.24
C ASP A 20 -1.11 -5.37 8.80
N LYS A 21 -1.89 -4.48 9.42
CA LYS A 21 -3.23 -4.72 9.95
C LYS A 21 -4.16 -5.33 8.90
N THR A 22 -4.04 -4.94 7.63
CA THR A 22 -4.84 -5.51 6.55
C THR A 22 -4.54 -6.99 6.30
N GLN A 23 -3.27 -7.41 6.40
CA GLN A 23 -2.86 -8.81 6.27
C GLN A 23 -3.35 -9.64 7.45
N LEU A 24 -3.23 -9.11 8.68
CA LEU A 24 -3.77 -9.77 9.88
C LEU A 24 -5.29 -9.95 9.78
N ALA A 25 -6.03 -8.93 9.36
CA ALA A 25 -7.47 -9.01 9.15
C ALA A 25 -7.83 -10.07 8.07
N THR A 26 -7.10 -10.08 6.96
CA THR A 26 -7.30 -11.07 5.89
C THR A 26 -7.05 -12.49 6.38
N MET A 27 -6.01 -12.71 7.21
CA MET A 27 -5.73 -14.01 7.82
C MET A 27 -6.83 -14.44 8.79
N LEU A 28 -7.37 -13.52 9.59
CA LEU A 28 -8.51 -13.80 10.47
C LEU A 28 -9.75 -14.22 9.69
N PHE A 29 -10.10 -13.51 8.62
CA PHE A 29 -11.22 -13.89 7.75
C PHE A 29 -10.99 -15.24 7.04
N ALA A 30 -9.75 -15.55 6.66
CA ALA A 30 -9.41 -16.84 6.05
C ALA A 30 -9.38 -18.02 7.04
N ALA A 31 -9.18 -17.74 8.33
CA ALA A 31 -9.21 -18.72 9.41
C ALA A 31 -10.63 -19.05 9.87
N ASP A 32 -11.59 -18.14 9.61
CA ASP A 32 -13.01 -18.38 9.83
C ASP A 32 -13.52 -19.52 8.92
N LYS A 33 -14.20 -20.50 9.53
CA LYS A 33 -14.73 -21.68 8.82
C LYS A 33 -16.03 -21.38 8.07
N GLU A 34 -16.74 -20.33 8.45
CA GLU A 34 -18.01 -19.94 7.81
C GLU A 34 -17.77 -19.15 6.51
N VAL A 35 -16.57 -18.60 6.33
CA VAL A 35 -16.21 -17.79 5.17
C VAL A 35 -15.43 -18.61 4.15
N SER A 36 -15.84 -18.54 2.88
CA SER A 36 -15.11 -19.18 1.79
C SER A 36 -13.74 -18.52 1.58
N LYS A 37 -12.67 -19.33 1.63
CA LYS A 37 -11.29 -18.89 1.39
C LYS A 37 -11.11 -18.20 0.04
N LEU A 38 -11.83 -18.64 -0.99
CA LEU A 38 -11.80 -18.02 -2.31
C LEU A 38 -12.42 -16.62 -2.29
N THR A 39 -13.48 -16.41 -1.53
CA THR A 39 -14.11 -15.10 -1.37
C THR A 39 -13.18 -14.14 -0.65
N VAL A 40 -12.51 -14.59 0.41
CA VAL A 40 -11.50 -13.78 1.12
C VAL A 40 -10.34 -13.43 0.19
N PHE A 41 -9.82 -14.41 -0.57
CA PHE A 41 -8.74 -14.19 -1.52
C PHE A 41 -9.11 -13.16 -2.59
N LEU A 42 -10.26 -13.31 -3.25
CA LEU A 42 -10.72 -12.40 -4.30
C LEU A 42 -11.02 -11.00 -3.75
N GLY A 43 -11.62 -10.91 -2.56
CA GLY A 43 -11.89 -9.64 -1.89
C GLY A 43 -10.61 -8.89 -1.53
N ALA A 44 -9.68 -9.56 -0.86
CA ALA A 44 -8.42 -8.95 -0.41
C ALA A 44 -7.49 -8.61 -1.59
N SER A 45 -7.30 -9.55 -2.53
CA SER A 45 -6.48 -9.29 -3.73
C SER A 45 -7.10 -8.21 -4.62
N GLY A 46 -8.41 -8.22 -4.80
CA GLY A 46 -9.13 -7.20 -5.56
C GLY A 46 -8.99 -5.82 -4.91
N ALA A 47 -9.18 -5.73 -3.60
CA ALA A 47 -8.97 -4.48 -2.86
C ALA A 47 -7.53 -3.95 -3.00
N LEU A 48 -6.52 -4.82 -2.88
CA LEU A 48 -5.10 -4.46 -3.03
C LEU A 48 -4.77 -3.96 -4.45
N VAL A 49 -5.25 -4.66 -5.47
CA VAL A 49 -5.02 -4.27 -6.88
C VAL A 49 -5.71 -2.94 -7.16
N LEU A 50 -6.96 -2.76 -6.71
CA LEU A 50 -7.71 -1.52 -6.92
C LEU A 50 -7.08 -0.34 -6.18
N SER A 51 -6.70 -0.50 -4.90
CA SER A 51 -6.06 0.58 -4.13
C SER A 51 -4.71 0.97 -4.74
N SER A 52 -3.91 -0.02 -5.15
CA SER A 52 -2.63 0.22 -5.83
C SER A 52 -2.82 0.92 -7.17
N ALA A 53 -3.79 0.48 -7.98
CA ALA A 53 -4.10 1.09 -9.27
C ALA A 53 -4.54 2.55 -9.11
N LEU A 54 -5.41 2.84 -8.14
CA LEU A 54 -5.83 4.21 -7.83
C LEU A 54 -4.64 5.06 -7.38
N GLY A 55 -3.75 4.52 -6.54
CA GLY A 55 -2.54 5.20 -6.10
C GLY A 55 -1.59 5.52 -7.25
N VAL A 56 -1.37 4.57 -8.17
CA VAL A 56 -0.54 4.76 -9.37
C VAL A 56 -1.15 5.80 -10.30
N VAL A 57 -2.46 5.74 -10.57
CA VAL A 57 -3.14 6.72 -11.42
C VAL A 57 -3.06 8.12 -10.81
N ALA A 58 -3.38 8.26 -9.51
CA ALA A 58 -3.28 9.55 -8.82
C ALA A 58 -1.85 10.09 -8.83
N GLY A 59 -0.85 9.25 -8.55
CA GLY A 59 0.56 9.62 -8.58
C GLY A 59 1.03 10.03 -9.98
N ALA A 60 0.60 9.31 -11.02
CA ALA A 60 0.91 9.63 -12.40
C ALA A 60 0.31 10.99 -12.80
N LEU A 61 -0.97 11.23 -12.51
CA LEU A 61 -1.62 12.51 -12.78
C LEU A 61 -0.93 13.66 -12.05
N LEU A 62 -0.61 13.50 -10.75
CA LEU A 62 0.10 14.54 -9.99
C LEU A 62 1.50 14.83 -10.54
N SER A 63 2.18 13.81 -11.09
CA SER A 63 3.52 13.97 -11.67
C SER A 63 3.53 14.79 -12.96
N GLU A 64 2.40 14.94 -13.65
CA GLU A 64 2.26 15.81 -14.82
C GLU A 64 2.22 17.30 -14.43
N TYR A 65 1.69 17.62 -13.25
CA TYR A 65 1.53 18.99 -12.78
C TYR A 65 2.63 19.44 -11.80
N MET A 66 3.38 18.51 -11.21
CA MET A 66 4.32 18.80 -10.12
C MET A 66 5.66 18.09 -10.34
N SER A 67 6.76 18.78 -10.06
CA SER A 67 8.08 18.15 -10.16
C SER A 67 8.21 17.00 -9.14
N PRO A 68 8.88 15.88 -9.49
CA PRO A 68 9.05 14.74 -8.60
C PRO A 68 9.67 15.11 -7.24
N ARG A 69 10.59 16.08 -7.24
CA ARG A 69 11.25 16.58 -6.03
C ARG A 69 10.28 17.22 -5.07
N PHE A 70 9.32 18.00 -5.59
CA PHE A 70 8.31 18.65 -4.76
C PHE A 70 7.32 17.64 -4.19
N LEU A 71 6.93 16.63 -5.00
CA LEU A 71 6.09 15.52 -4.55
C LEU A 71 6.73 14.74 -3.40
N SER A 72 8.02 14.41 -3.51
CA SER A 72 8.76 13.70 -2.45
C SER A 72 8.88 14.52 -1.16
N VAL A 73 9.11 15.83 -1.25
CA VAL A 73 9.19 16.70 -0.07
C VAL A 73 7.83 16.78 0.64
N ILE A 74 6.74 16.95 -0.10
CA ILE A 74 5.38 16.98 0.48
C ILE A 74 5.07 15.64 1.15
N ALA A 75 5.34 14.51 0.47
CA ALA A 75 5.10 13.19 1.04
C ALA A 75 5.90 12.99 2.34
N GLY A 76 7.19 13.35 2.35
CA GLY A 76 8.04 13.26 3.54
C GLY A 76 7.54 14.13 4.69
N LEU A 77 7.17 15.38 4.44
CA LEU A 77 6.60 16.27 5.45
C LEU A 77 5.27 15.74 5.99
N GLY A 78 4.42 15.18 5.13
CA GLY A 78 3.17 14.52 5.52
C GLY A 78 3.41 13.34 6.46
N PHE A 79 4.37 12.46 6.14
CA PHE A 79 4.76 11.35 7.00
C PHE A 79 5.28 11.83 8.36
N LEU A 80 6.13 12.86 8.39
CA LEU A 80 6.61 13.45 9.65
C LEU A 80 5.47 14.05 10.48
N ALA A 81 4.54 14.77 9.84
CA ALA A 81 3.39 15.35 10.53
C ALA A 81 2.49 14.27 11.16
N ILE A 82 2.17 13.21 10.40
CA ILE A 82 1.40 12.06 10.91
C ILE A 82 2.15 11.36 12.04
N GLY A 83 3.46 11.15 11.89
CA GLY A 83 4.32 10.54 12.91
C GLY A 83 4.32 11.34 14.22
N MET A 84 4.53 12.66 14.14
CA MET A 84 4.48 13.55 15.31
C MET A 84 3.11 13.56 15.97
N TRP A 85 2.04 13.60 15.17
CA TRP A 85 0.67 13.54 15.70
C TRP A 85 0.38 12.23 16.41
N THR A 86 0.81 11.11 15.82
CA THR A 86 0.63 9.77 16.39
C THR A 86 1.40 9.63 17.70
N LEU A 87 2.64 10.11 17.77
CA LEU A 87 3.44 10.13 19.00
C LEU A 87 2.85 11.05 20.08
N GLY A 88 2.26 12.19 19.71
CA GLY A 88 1.63 13.10 20.66
C GLY A 88 0.28 12.60 21.21
N LYS A 89 -0.34 11.62 20.55
CA LYS A 89 -1.58 10.95 21.01
C LYS A 89 -1.34 9.64 21.75
N ALA A 90 -0.15 9.05 21.62
CA ALA A 90 0.27 7.83 22.32
C ALA A 90 0.69 8.13 23.77
#